data_AF-A0A2N1FAE8-F1
#
_entry.id   AF-A0A2N1FAE8-F1
#
_cell.length_a   1.000
_cell.length_b   1.000
_cell.length_c   1.000
_cell.angle_alpha   90.00
_cell.angle_beta   90.00
_cell.angle_gamma   90.00
#
_symmetry.space_group_name_H-M   'P 1'
#
loop_
_entity.id
_entity.type
_entity.pdbx_description
1 polymer ?
#
loop_
_entity_poly.entity_id
_entity_poly.type
_entity_poly.pdbx_seq_one_letter_code
_entity_poly.pdbx_strand_id
1 'polypeptide(L)'
;MSDTNVTKLKLPQQDPFNIEAVKRYVFNETGNIMMASTDEKSDTIQQSVRDVFAEVSVFFAAMTKAISQTRNPYGVKDNKGNYPFYNLYNYDALEAVIDGSGFFVHVNEEDVSYTTKSWGADFSKELIEAIIGLATGTGELKFASAMLGSMGKEGVSISGQSSSLTSKVANVMFVCEYLLGMPVVSAIVVTADSKVVSQTVSVGPCFKEQSKKTTMTVHKDTYMFVPPAFIKQYAGDLNSGMNDPSYLELITQLEGLVERKPQVDGVFDITNPDEPTRITDGKLTVGGAKKYAIFGQYLGTLVTGKSAININPPNPALTFATSIWNSSGIDFQMTYTGTDPISAPIMITLDDGVTQISAGTFDISVTT
;
A
#
# COMPACT_ATOMS: atom_id res chain seq x y z
N MET A 1 -26.60 -30.43 -9.52
CA MET A 1 -26.12 -29.06 -9.25
C MET A 1 -27.01 -28.52 -8.14
N SER A 2 -26.47 -28.32 -6.95
CA SER A 2 -27.23 -27.85 -5.79
C SER A 2 -27.38 -26.33 -5.87
N ASP A 3 -28.62 -25.85 -5.92
CA ASP A 3 -28.96 -24.44 -5.80
C ASP A 3 -28.44 -23.89 -4.47
N THR A 4 -27.41 -23.05 -4.54
CA THR A 4 -26.99 -22.23 -3.40
C THR A 4 -28.07 -21.19 -3.14
N ASN A 5 -28.79 -21.35 -2.03
CA ASN A 5 -29.67 -20.33 -1.46
C ASN A 5 -28.83 -19.09 -1.11
N VAL A 6 -28.75 -18.13 -2.03
CA VAL A 6 -28.15 -16.82 -1.74
C VAL A 6 -29.18 -16.02 -0.95
N THR A 7 -28.90 -15.80 0.34
CA THR A 7 -29.68 -14.89 1.18
C THR A 7 -29.68 -13.51 0.54
N LYS A 8 -30.86 -13.02 0.13
CA LYS A 8 -31.00 -11.66 -0.41
C LYS A 8 -30.58 -10.66 0.67
N LEU A 9 -29.57 -9.84 0.36
CA LEU A 9 -29.16 -8.70 1.19
C LEU A 9 -30.37 -7.81 1.43
N LYS A 10 -30.80 -7.74 2.70
CA LYS A 10 -31.81 -6.79 3.15
C LYS A 10 -31.07 -5.49 3.45
N LEU A 11 -31.48 -4.39 2.83
CA LEU A 11 -30.92 -3.08 3.16
C LEU A 11 -31.04 -2.86 4.67
N PRO A 12 -29.96 -2.45 5.36
CA PRO A 12 -30.01 -2.22 6.80
C PRO A 12 -31.08 -1.17 7.10
N GLN A 13 -31.92 -1.43 8.10
CA GLN A 13 -32.81 -0.40 8.63
C GLN A 13 -31.95 0.73 9.21
N GLN A 14 -32.32 1.99 8.93
CA GLN A 14 -31.67 3.14 9.54
C GLN A 14 -31.70 2.99 11.06
N ASP A 15 -30.52 2.85 11.66
CA ASP A 15 -30.33 2.82 13.11
C ASP A 15 -30.44 4.27 13.62
N PRO A 16 -31.33 4.57 14.59
CA PRO A 16 -31.44 5.91 15.17
C PRO A 16 -30.16 6.40 15.87
N PHE A 17 -29.18 5.52 16.12
CA PHE A 17 -27.85 5.86 16.63
C PHE A 17 -26.81 6.07 15.52
N ASN A 18 -27.14 5.78 14.26
CA ASN A 18 -26.29 6.07 13.11
C ASN A 18 -26.61 7.46 12.54
N ILE A 19 -26.17 8.49 13.27
CA ILE A 19 -26.36 9.89 12.89
C ILE A 19 -25.19 10.32 12.00
N GLU A 20 -25.48 10.65 10.75
CA GLU A 20 -24.50 11.18 9.81
C GLU A 20 -24.00 12.56 10.28
N ALA A 21 -22.68 12.71 10.40
CA ALA A 21 -22.08 13.98 10.79
C ALA A 21 -22.08 14.96 9.61
N VAL A 22 -22.42 16.23 9.86
CA VAL A 22 -22.36 17.27 8.83
C VAL A 22 -20.90 17.58 8.51
N LYS A 23 -20.50 17.36 7.25
CA LYS A 23 -19.19 17.72 6.73
C LYS A 23 -19.24 19.04 5.95
N ARG A 24 -18.25 19.91 6.18
CA ARG A 24 -18.05 21.15 5.40
C ARG A 24 -16.82 20.99 4.52
N TYR A 25 -16.88 21.52 3.29
CA TYR A 25 -15.83 21.40 2.28
C TYR A 25 -15.33 22.77 1.84
N VAL A 26 -14.02 22.92 1.70
CA VAL A 26 -13.37 24.12 1.18
C VAL A 26 -12.26 23.71 0.22
N PHE A 27 -12.25 24.28 -0.97
CA PHE A 27 -11.18 24.08 -1.95
C PHE A 27 -10.23 25.27 -1.94
N ASN A 28 -8.93 25.01 -2.15
CA ASN A 28 -8.01 26.08 -2.49
C ASN A 28 -8.28 26.59 -3.93
N GLU A 29 -7.75 27.76 -4.29
CA GLU A 29 -8.05 28.37 -5.60
C GLU A 29 -7.59 27.55 -6.80
N THR A 30 -6.52 26.76 -6.64
CA THR A 30 -6.03 25.85 -7.70
C THR A 30 -6.80 24.52 -7.74
N GLY A 31 -7.57 24.24 -6.68
CA GLY A 31 -8.36 23.04 -6.44
C GLY A 31 -7.58 21.73 -6.37
N ASN A 32 -6.28 21.80 -6.08
CA ASN A 32 -5.48 20.62 -5.78
C ASN A 32 -5.53 20.23 -4.29
N ILE A 33 -6.11 21.07 -3.43
CA ILE A 33 -6.25 20.82 -2.00
C ILE A 33 -7.70 21.09 -1.60
N MET A 34 -8.35 20.05 -1.11
CA MET A 34 -9.66 20.10 -0.46
C MET A 34 -9.46 19.94 1.05
N MET A 35 -10.10 20.80 1.83
CA MET A 35 -10.24 20.64 3.27
C MET A 35 -11.67 20.22 3.59
N ALA A 36 -11.83 19.16 4.39
CA ALA A 36 -13.12 18.72 4.90
C ALA A 36 -13.10 18.70 6.45
N SER A 37 -14.21 19.07 7.10
CA SER A 37 -14.29 18.97 8.55
C SER A 37 -15.70 18.65 9.05
N THR A 38 -15.77 17.83 10.10
CA THR A 38 -16.99 17.57 10.90
C THR A 38 -17.08 18.47 12.14
N ASP A 39 -16.14 19.41 12.35
CA ASP A 39 -16.21 20.33 13.48
C ASP A 39 -17.25 21.42 13.20
N GLU A 40 -18.40 21.30 13.88
CA GLU A 40 -19.50 22.24 13.71
C GLU A 40 -19.29 23.56 14.46
N LYS A 41 -18.35 23.61 15.42
CA LYS A 41 -18.35 24.61 16.51
C LYS A 41 -17.10 25.46 16.64
N SER A 42 -15.97 25.10 16.04
CA SER A 42 -14.77 25.94 16.10
C SER A 42 -14.51 26.66 14.77
N ASP A 43 -14.38 27.99 14.85
CA ASP A 43 -13.84 28.80 13.75
C ASP A 43 -12.33 28.54 13.54
N THR A 44 -11.74 27.66 14.35
CA THR A 44 -10.30 27.41 14.39
C THR A 44 -10.00 25.92 14.56
N ILE A 45 -9.69 25.26 13.45
CA ILE A 45 -9.07 23.92 13.40
C ILE A 45 -7.83 23.91 14.32
N GLN A 46 -7.62 22.85 15.11
CA GLN A 46 -6.46 22.74 16.02
C GLN A 46 -5.12 22.98 15.29
N GLN A 47 -4.14 23.60 15.96
CA GLN A 47 -2.84 23.91 15.33
C GLN A 47 -2.14 22.65 14.80
N SER A 48 -2.16 21.54 15.55
CA SER A 48 -1.61 20.26 15.12
C SER A 48 -2.19 19.76 13.80
N VAL A 49 -3.49 19.98 13.55
CA VAL A 49 -4.15 19.63 12.29
C VAL A 49 -3.76 20.61 11.18
N ARG A 50 -3.62 21.91 11.49
CA ARG A 50 -3.14 22.92 10.53
C ARG A 50 -1.72 22.64 10.07
N ASP A 51 -0.84 22.20 10.97
CA ASP A 51 0.54 21.86 10.66
C ASP A 51 0.60 20.72 9.63
N VAL A 52 -0.24 19.70 9.82
CA VAL A 52 -0.36 18.56 8.90
C VAL A 52 -0.83 19.01 7.52
N PHE A 53 -1.82 19.90 7.45
CA PHE A 53 -2.31 20.43 6.17
C PHE A 53 -1.29 21.38 5.52
N ALA A 54 -0.48 22.08 6.31
CA ALA A 54 0.63 22.89 5.81
C ALA A 54 1.73 22.00 5.20
N GLU A 55 2.03 20.84 5.79
CA GLU A 55 2.95 19.86 5.21
C GLU A 55 2.49 19.36 3.86
N VAL A 56 1.19 19.08 3.70
CA VAL A 56 0.61 18.72 2.39
C VAL A 56 0.87 19.82 1.37
N SER A 57 0.71 21.09 1.77
CA SER A 57 0.97 22.23 0.88
C SER A 57 2.45 22.33 0.48
N VAL A 58 3.37 22.11 1.43
CA VAL A 58 4.82 22.10 1.18
C VAL A 58 5.21 20.93 0.27
N PHE A 59 4.69 19.73 0.56
CA PHE A 59 4.90 18.54 -0.25
C PHE A 59 4.38 18.75 -1.67
N PHE A 60 3.15 19.23 -1.83
CA PHE A 60 2.55 19.51 -3.12
C PHE A 60 3.37 20.52 -3.93
N ALA A 61 3.87 21.58 -3.29
CA ALA A 61 4.76 22.55 -3.92
C ALA A 61 6.08 21.92 -4.36
N ALA A 62 6.70 21.08 -3.52
CA ALA A 62 7.92 20.36 -3.83
C ALA A 62 7.74 19.37 -4.99
N MET A 63 6.68 18.57 -4.98
CA MET A 63 6.30 17.66 -6.06
C MET A 63 6.08 18.43 -7.37
N THR A 64 5.28 19.49 -7.34
CA THR A 64 5.00 20.31 -8.52
C THR A 64 6.30 20.90 -9.09
N LYS A 65 7.19 21.39 -8.21
CA LYS A 65 8.49 21.94 -8.60
C LYS A 65 9.38 20.88 -9.24
N ALA A 66 9.52 19.71 -8.62
CA ALA A 66 10.33 18.60 -9.12
C ALA A 66 9.86 18.14 -10.52
N ILE A 67 8.55 17.99 -10.72
CA ILE A 67 7.98 17.64 -12.02
C ILE A 67 8.27 18.75 -13.03
N SER A 68 7.97 20.01 -12.71
CA SER A 68 8.13 21.15 -13.61
C SER A 68 9.58 21.49 -14.00
N GLN A 69 10.57 20.91 -13.32
CA GLN A 69 12.00 21.09 -13.61
C GLN A 69 12.63 19.85 -14.26
N THR A 70 11.90 18.74 -14.35
CA THR A 70 12.35 17.53 -15.02
C THR A 70 12.06 17.62 -16.52
N ARG A 71 13.10 17.43 -17.35
CA ARG A 71 12.95 17.42 -18.81
C ARG A 71 12.15 16.21 -19.25
N ASN A 72 11.18 16.42 -20.13
CA ASN A 72 10.41 15.37 -20.78
C ASN A 72 11.09 14.97 -22.10
N PRO A 73 11.81 13.83 -22.16
CA PRO A 73 12.51 13.39 -23.36
C PRO A 73 11.57 12.96 -24.50
N TYR A 74 10.27 12.79 -24.23
CA TYR A 74 9.25 12.39 -25.20
C TYR A 74 8.50 13.58 -25.80
N GLY A 75 8.68 14.78 -25.23
CA GLY A 75 8.04 16.01 -25.68
C GLY A 75 8.55 16.51 -27.04
N VAL A 76 7.69 17.24 -27.76
CA VAL A 76 8.09 17.92 -29.00
C VAL A 76 9.14 18.99 -28.69
N LYS A 77 10.29 18.93 -29.36
CA LYS A 77 11.37 19.89 -29.17
C LYS A 77 10.93 21.29 -29.58
N ASP A 78 11.40 22.29 -28.84
CA ASP A 78 11.23 23.69 -29.23
C ASP A 78 12.04 24.03 -30.51
N ASN A 79 11.84 25.25 -31.03
CA ASN A 79 12.57 25.75 -32.20
C ASN A 79 14.10 25.82 -32.02
N LYS A 80 14.61 25.60 -30.80
CA LYS A 80 16.03 25.57 -30.44
C LYS A 80 16.54 24.14 -30.19
N GLY A 81 15.70 23.12 -30.39
CA GLY A 81 16.05 21.72 -30.19
C GLY A 81 16.00 21.24 -28.74
N ASN A 82 15.48 22.03 -27.80
CA ASN A 82 15.34 21.64 -26.40
C ASN A 82 14.06 20.84 -26.17
N TYR A 83 14.15 19.81 -25.34
CA TYR A 83 12.98 19.12 -24.82
C TYR A 83 12.20 20.01 -23.84
N PRO A 84 10.85 19.92 -23.83
CA PRO A 84 10.04 20.60 -22.84
C PRO A 84 10.23 19.97 -21.46
N PHE A 85 9.72 20.62 -20.42
CA PHE A 85 9.62 20.03 -19.08
C PHE A 85 8.30 19.30 -18.90
N TYR A 86 8.26 18.32 -18.00
CA TYR A 86 6.99 17.74 -17.55
C TYR A 86 6.15 18.78 -16.82
N ASN A 87 4.87 18.48 -16.64
CA ASN A 87 3.99 19.22 -15.73
C ASN A 87 3.14 18.24 -14.92
N LEU A 88 2.48 18.76 -13.89
CA LEU A 88 1.72 17.98 -12.91
C LEU A 88 0.55 17.18 -13.51
N TYR A 89 0.14 17.47 -14.74
CA TYR A 89 -0.96 16.79 -15.42
C TYR A 89 -0.49 15.63 -16.30
N ASN A 90 0.82 15.42 -16.41
CA ASN A 90 1.40 14.27 -17.08
C ASN A 90 1.32 13.05 -16.17
N TYR A 91 0.57 12.02 -16.57
CA TYR A 91 0.34 10.83 -15.75
C TYR A 91 1.64 10.12 -15.38
N ASP A 92 2.50 9.83 -16.36
CA ASP A 92 3.75 9.08 -16.14
C ASP A 92 4.66 9.79 -15.13
N ALA A 93 4.75 11.12 -15.21
CA ALA A 93 5.55 11.91 -14.27
C ALA A 93 4.95 11.92 -12.86
N LEU A 94 3.62 11.92 -12.74
CA LEU A 94 2.92 11.90 -11.46
C LEU A 94 3.00 10.52 -10.80
N GLU A 95 2.75 9.44 -11.56
CA GLU A 95 2.87 8.05 -11.15
C GLU A 95 4.28 7.75 -10.61
N ALA A 96 5.32 8.18 -11.32
CA ALA A 96 6.70 8.02 -10.87
C ALA A 96 7.00 8.69 -9.51
N VAL A 97 6.36 9.83 -9.20
CA VAL A 97 6.51 10.48 -7.89
C VAL A 97 5.70 9.74 -6.82
N ILE A 98 4.49 9.30 -7.14
CA ILE A 98 3.63 8.55 -6.21
C ILE A 98 4.33 7.26 -5.79
N ASP A 99 4.72 6.44 -6.76
CA ASP A 99 5.34 5.14 -6.54
C ASP A 99 6.75 5.27 -5.94
N GLY A 100 7.52 6.28 -6.38
CA GLY A 100 8.91 6.46 -5.96
C GLY A 100 9.08 7.13 -4.60
N SER A 101 8.07 7.84 -4.09
CA SER A 101 8.22 8.65 -2.87
C SER A 101 8.02 7.89 -1.56
N GLY A 102 7.30 6.76 -1.58
CA GLY A 102 6.94 6.01 -0.37
C GLY A 102 5.95 6.71 0.57
N PHE A 103 5.36 7.84 0.17
CA PHE A 103 4.39 8.59 1.00
C PHE A 103 2.93 8.26 0.69
N PHE A 104 2.69 7.41 -0.32
CA PHE A 104 1.36 7.05 -0.79
C PHE A 104 1.14 5.56 -0.59
N VAL A 105 0.03 5.22 0.06
CA VAL A 105 -0.44 3.85 0.18
C VAL A 105 -1.73 3.75 -0.62
N HIS A 106 -1.75 2.93 -1.68
CA HIS A 106 -2.95 2.74 -2.49
C HIS A 106 -4.04 2.05 -1.66
N VAL A 107 -5.24 2.63 -1.63
CA VAL A 107 -6.34 2.15 -0.79
C VAL A 107 -7.59 1.77 -1.58
N ASN A 108 -7.80 2.37 -2.76
CA ASN A 108 -8.98 2.12 -3.58
C ASN A 108 -8.75 2.50 -5.04
N GLU A 109 -9.42 1.80 -5.95
CA GLU A 109 -9.43 2.06 -7.39
C GLU A 109 -10.87 1.96 -7.91
N GLU A 110 -11.29 2.97 -8.68
CA GLU A 110 -12.66 3.08 -9.20
C GLU A 110 -12.67 3.57 -10.65
N ASP A 111 -13.44 2.91 -11.50
CA ASP A 111 -13.76 3.38 -12.85
C ASP A 111 -15.07 4.16 -12.84
N VAL A 112 -14.99 5.45 -13.14
CA VAL A 112 -16.15 6.33 -13.20
C VAL A 112 -16.46 6.63 -14.67
N SER A 113 -17.49 5.99 -15.21
CA SER A 113 -18.00 6.30 -16.54
C SER A 113 -19.06 7.39 -16.46
N TYR A 114 -18.81 8.51 -17.13
CA TYR A 114 -19.70 9.66 -17.13
C TYR A 114 -20.12 10.03 -18.55
N THR A 115 -21.42 10.33 -18.75
CA THR A 115 -21.98 10.72 -20.05
C THR A 115 -22.75 12.02 -19.93
N THR A 116 -22.31 13.06 -20.63
CA THR A 116 -23.02 14.36 -20.65
C THR A 116 -23.62 14.71 -21.99
N LYS A 117 -24.63 15.58 -21.95
CA LYS A 117 -25.23 16.28 -23.10
C LYS A 117 -24.97 17.79 -23.08
N SER A 118 -24.39 18.33 -22.01
CA SER A 118 -24.27 19.76 -21.74
C SER A 118 -22.81 20.10 -21.41
N TRP A 119 -22.14 20.88 -22.27
CA TRP A 119 -20.75 21.30 -22.06
C TRP A 119 -20.71 22.68 -21.40
N GLY A 120 -20.04 22.79 -20.25
CA GLY A 120 -19.93 24.04 -19.48
C GLY A 120 -19.73 23.80 -17.98
N ALA A 121 -20.15 24.76 -17.16
CA ALA A 121 -20.08 24.70 -15.70
C ALA A 121 -20.74 23.43 -15.11
N ASP A 122 -21.82 22.95 -15.72
CA ASP A 122 -22.56 21.76 -15.25
C ASP A 122 -21.74 20.46 -15.41
N PHE A 123 -20.97 20.32 -16.51
CA PHE A 123 -20.05 19.19 -16.72
C PHE A 123 -18.95 19.15 -15.65
N SER A 124 -18.37 20.32 -15.37
CA SER A 124 -17.34 20.53 -14.37
C SER A 124 -17.85 20.15 -12.96
N LYS A 125 -19.07 20.56 -12.63
CA LYS A 125 -19.71 20.22 -11.36
C LYS A 125 -19.93 18.71 -11.23
N GLU A 126 -20.64 18.11 -12.18
CA GLU A 126 -21.05 16.70 -12.12
C GLU A 126 -19.84 15.74 -12.10
N LEU A 127 -18.74 16.10 -12.78
CA LEU A 127 -17.50 15.32 -12.73
C LEU A 127 -16.86 15.35 -11.33
N ILE A 128 -16.88 16.49 -10.63
CA ILE A 128 -16.42 16.57 -9.23
C ILE A 128 -17.33 15.78 -8.31
N GLU A 129 -18.64 15.91 -8.47
CA GLU A 129 -19.61 15.17 -7.66
C GLU A 129 -19.43 13.66 -7.85
N ALA A 130 -19.08 13.22 -9.07
CA ALA A 130 -18.79 11.83 -9.38
C ALA A 130 -17.42 11.35 -8.84
N ILE A 131 -16.39 12.19 -8.86
CA ILE A 131 -15.04 11.85 -8.38
C ILE A 131 -14.98 11.84 -6.85
N ILE A 132 -15.55 12.85 -6.20
CA ILE A 132 -15.46 13.04 -4.75
C ILE A 132 -16.68 12.45 -4.03
N GLY A 133 -17.76 12.14 -4.74
CA GLY A 133 -18.99 11.57 -4.15
C GLY A 133 -19.80 12.57 -3.34
N LEU A 134 -19.62 13.87 -3.57
CA LEU A 134 -20.22 14.95 -2.77
C LEU A 134 -21.19 15.77 -3.61
N ALA A 135 -22.37 16.06 -3.07
CA ALA A 135 -23.27 17.08 -3.62
C ALA A 135 -22.72 18.46 -3.22
N THR A 136 -22.28 19.26 -4.18
CA THR A 136 -21.44 20.42 -3.89
C THR A 136 -22.00 21.77 -4.39
N GLY A 137 -21.50 22.87 -3.83
CA GLY A 137 -22.03 24.24 -3.98
C GLY A 137 -21.55 24.99 -5.23
N THR A 138 -21.33 26.31 -5.13
CA THR A 138 -20.93 27.18 -6.25
C THR A 138 -19.41 27.39 -6.39
N GLY A 139 -18.63 27.03 -5.37
CA GLY A 139 -17.16 27.19 -5.37
C GLY A 139 -16.44 26.17 -6.27
N GLU A 140 -17.03 24.99 -6.45
CA GLU A 140 -16.44 23.87 -7.21
C GLU A 140 -16.39 24.12 -8.72
N LEU A 141 -17.25 24.99 -9.23
CA LEU A 141 -17.32 25.31 -10.66
C LEU A 141 -16.01 25.91 -11.20
N LYS A 142 -15.35 26.76 -10.41
CA LYS A 142 -14.05 27.35 -10.78
C LYS A 142 -12.94 26.32 -10.79
N PHE A 143 -12.94 25.43 -9.79
CA PHE A 143 -11.96 24.35 -9.70
C PHE A 143 -12.08 23.39 -10.88
N ALA A 144 -13.25 22.80 -11.15
CA ALA A 144 -13.33 21.83 -12.23
C ALA A 144 -13.06 22.45 -13.60
N SER A 145 -13.44 23.71 -13.81
CA SER A 145 -13.06 24.44 -15.03
C SER A 145 -11.53 24.54 -15.17
N ALA A 146 -10.81 24.81 -14.07
CA ALA A 146 -9.35 24.88 -14.06
C ALA A 146 -8.68 23.50 -14.24
N MET A 147 -9.21 22.46 -13.58
CA MET A 147 -8.76 21.07 -13.71
C MET A 147 -8.88 20.58 -15.15
N LEU A 148 -10.08 20.67 -15.73
CA LEU A 148 -10.35 20.25 -17.10
C LEU A 148 -9.57 21.07 -18.12
N GLY A 149 -9.47 22.38 -17.92
CA GLY A 149 -8.67 23.25 -18.77
C GLY A 149 -7.19 22.87 -18.78
N SER A 150 -6.66 22.43 -17.64
CA SER A 150 -5.25 22.06 -17.51
C SER A 150 -4.96 20.65 -18.04
N MET A 151 -5.81 19.67 -17.71
CA MET A 151 -5.76 18.32 -18.30
C MET A 151 -5.93 18.37 -19.82
N GLY A 152 -6.81 19.26 -20.32
CA GLY A 152 -7.00 19.54 -21.73
C GLY A 152 -5.74 19.99 -22.45
N LYS A 153 -5.06 21.00 -21.90
CA LYS A 153 -3.80 21.51 -22.45
C LYS A 153 -2.73 20.44 -22.49
N GLU A 154 -2.61 19.64 -21.43
CA GLU A 154 -1.63 18.55 -21.41
C GLU A 154 -1.99 17.43 -22.38
N GLY A 155 -3.28 17.09 -22.51
CA GLY A 155 -3.74 16.08 -23.48
C GLY A 155 -3.36 16.44 -24.92
N VAL A 156 -3.46 17.72 -25.28
CA VAL A 156 -2.98 18.22 -26.58
C VAL A 156 -1.46 18.06 -26.69
N SER A 157 -0.70 18.39 -25.64
CA SER A 157 0.76 18.23 -25.60
C SER A 157 1.20 16.77 -25.78
N ILE A 158 0.58 15.84 -25.05
CA ILE A 158 0.83 14.39 -25.13
C ILE A 158 0.47 13.84 -26.51
N SER A 159 -0.64 14.30 -27.12
CA SER A 159 -1.04 13.85 -28.46
C SER A 159 -0.02 14.17 -29.56
N GLY A 160 0.84 15.17 -29.35
CA GLY A 160 1.93 15.52 -30.26
C GLY A 160 3.25 14.79 -30.01
N GLN A 161 3.35 13.95 -28.97
CA GLN A 161 4.59 13.27 -28.59
C GLN A 161 4.86 12.04 -29.47
N SER A 162 6.14 11.70 -29.64
CA SER A 162 6.57 10.55 -30.47
C SER A 162 6.46 9.21 -29.74
N SER A 163 6.15 9.22 -28.44
CA SER A 163 6.02 8.06 -27.55
C SER A 163 4.71 8.17 -26.77
N SER A 164 4.02 7.03 -26.63
CA SER A 164 2.73 6.87 -25.96
C SER A 164 2.84 5.85 -24.83
N LEU A 165 3.73 6.05 -23.85
CA LEU A 165 3.91 5.08 -22.76
C LEU A 165 2.56 4.73 -22.10
N THR A 166 1.73 5.73 -21.81
CA THR A 166 0.33 5.51 -21.38
C THR A 166 -0.71 6.34 -22.14
N SER A 167 -0.34 7.43 -22.83
CA SER A 167 -1.28 8.40 -23.42
C SER A 167 -2.38 8.85 -22.43
N LYS A 168 -2.05 8.99 -21.14
CA LYS A 168 -2.98 9.46 -20.12
C LYS A 168 -2.63 10.87 -19.64
N VAL A 169 -3.66 11.64 -19.35
CA VAL A 169 -3.56 12.86 -18.54
C VAL A 169 -4.03 12.53 -17.13
N ALA A 170 -3.46 13.23 -16.14
CA ALA A 170 -3.79 13.05 -14.75
C ALA A 170 -4.10 14.37 -14.05
N ASN A 171 -4.76 14.27 -12.91
CA ASN A 171 -4.84 15.33 -11.92
C ASN A 171 -4.76 14.71 -10.54
N VAL A 172 -4.02 15.34 -9.63
CA VAL A 172 -3.96 14.97 -8.23
C VAL A 172 -4.68 16.01 -7.38
N MET A 173 -5.47 15.51 -6.44
CA MET A 173 -6.14 16.28 -5.39
C MET A 173 -5.78 15.69 -4.04
N PHE A 174 -5.30 16.53 -3.13
CA PHE A 174 -5.16 16.17 -1.72
C PHE A 174 -6.44 16.52 -0.98
N VAL A 175 -6.97 15.54 -0.25
CA VAL A 175 -8.15 15.64 0.60
C VAL A 175 -7.70 15.61 2.05
N CYS A 176 -7.67 16.79 2.66
CA CYS A 176 -7.31 17.03 4.05
C CYS A 176 -8.59 17.01 4.91
N GLU A 177 -8.91 15.88 5.53
CA GLU A 177 -10.08 15.77 6.40
C GLU A 177 -9.69 15.92 7.88
N TYR A 178 -10.46 16.72 8.62
CA TYR A 178 -10.46 16.75 10.08
C TYR A 178 -11.74 16.10 10.57
N LEU A 179 -11.66 14.79 10.82
CA LEU A 179 -12.81 13.96 11.21
C LEU A 179 -12.64 13.51 12.66
N LEU A 180 -13.65 13.78 13.48
CA LEU A 180 -13.73 13.26 14.85
C LEU A 180 -12.45 13.50 15.70
N GLY A 181 -11.76 14.63 15.48
CA GLY A 181 -10.54 14.97 16.22
C GLY A 181 -9.24 14.47 15.60
N MET A 182 -9.28 13.78 14.45
CA MET A 182 -8.09 13.26 13.77
C MET A 182 -7.91 13.88 12.38
N PRO A 183 -6.69 14.33 12.03
CA PRO A 183 -6.36 14.68 10.65
C PRO A 183 -6.16 13.41 9.83
N VAL A 184 -6.80 13.33 8.68
CA VAL A 184 -6.60 12.27 7.67
C VAL A 184 -6.30 12.96 6.35
N VAL A 185 -5.27 12.51 5.66
CA VAL A 185 -4.95 13.02 4.32
C VAL A 185 -5.04 11.87 3.33
N SER A 186 -5.85 12.08 2.29
CA SER A 186 -5.88 11.20 1.13
C SER A 186 -5.40 11.97 -0.10
N ALA A 187 -4.82 11.29 -1.07
CA ALA A 187 -4.59 11.82 -2.40
C ALA A 187 -5.46 11.06 -3.39
N ILE A 188 -6.27 11.78 -4.15
CA ILE A 188 -7.09 11.24 -5.23
C ILE A 188 -6.38 11.59 -6.53
N VAL A 189 -6.06 10.58 -7.32
CA VAL A 189 -5.50 10.73 -8.66
C VAL A 189 -6.57 10.34 -9.66
N VAL A 190 -6.90 11.29 -10.52
CA VAL A 190 -7.89 11.10 -11.58
C VAL A 190 -7.14 11.05 -12.89
N THR A 191 -7.32 9.97 -13.65
CA THR A 191 -6.66 9.77 -14.94
C THR A 191 -7.69 9.58 -16.04
N ALA A 192 -7.33 10.05 -17.23
CA ALA A 192 -8.18 9.95 -18.41
C ALA A 192 -7.32 9.80 -19.66
N ASP A 193 -7.87 9.17 -20.70
CA ASP A 193 -7.21 9.07 -21.99
C ASP A 193 -7.03 10.47 -22.62
N SER A 194 -5.78 10.80 -22.95
CA SER A 194 -5.40 12.10 -23.52
C SER A 194 -6.07 12.41 -24.86
N LYS A 195 -6.43 11.41 -25.67
CA LYS A 195 -7.18 11.60 -26.93
C LYS A 195 -8.62 12.00 -26.64
N VAL A 196 -9.26 11.36 -25.67
CA VAL A 196 -10.63 11.69 -25.25
C VAL A 196 -10.66 13.11 -24.69
N VAL A 197 -9.70 13.46 -23.84
CA VAL A 197 -9.62 14.79 -23.22
C VAL A 197 -9.21 15.88 -24.22
N SER A 198 -8.28 15.63 -25.14
CA SER A 198 -7.86 16.62 -26.15
C SER A 198 -8.93 16.90 -27.21
N GLN A 199 -9.64 15.87 -27.69
CA GLN A 199 -10.80 16.04 -28.57
C GLN A 199 -11.92 16.84 -27.89
N THR A 200 -12.03 16.68 -26.58
CA THR A 200 -13.00 17.40 -25.75
C THR A 200 -12.63 18.87 -25.55
N VAL A 201 -11.36 19.21 -25.31
CA VAL A 201 -10.91 20.59 -25.03
C VAL A 201 -10.67 21.42 -26.30
N SER A 202 -10.25 20.80 -27.40
CA SER A 202 -10.06 21.48 -28.70
C SER A 202 -11.35 22.06 -29.29
N VAL A 203 -12.51 21.66 -28.77
CA VAL A 203 -13.84 22.18 -29.15
C VAL A 203 -14.13 23.50 -28.42
N GLY A 204 -13.66 23.74 -27.18
CA GLY A 204 -13.83 25.03 -26.50
C GLY A 204 -15.29 25.43 -26.16
N PRO A 205 -15.50 26.44 -25.30
CA PRO A 205 -16.81 26.80 -24.74
C PRO A 205 -17.78 27.52 -25.72
N CYS A 206 -17.38 27.70 -26.98
CA CYS A 206 -18.15 28.48 -27.98
C CYS A 206 -18.87 27.61 -29.03
N PHE A 207 -19.04 26.30 -28.83
CA PHE A 207 -19.90 25.51 -29.70
C PHE A 207 -21.36 25.66 -29.27
N LYS A 208 -22.07 26.52 -30.00
CA LYS A 208 -23.53 26.52 -30.02
C LYS A 208 -24.02 25.14 -30.42
N GLU A 209 -24.75 24.49 -29.52
CA GLU A 209 -25.78 23.49 -29.80
C GLU A 209 -25.46 22.51 -30.94
N GLN A 210 -24.60 21.54 -30.69
CA GLN A 210 -24.82 20.22 -31.26
C GLN A 210 -24.65 19.16 -30.18
N SER A 211 -25.78 18.54 -29.85
CA SER A 211 -25.99 17.48 -28.86
C SER A 211 -25.19 16.20 -29.21
N LYS A 212 -23.87 16.26 -29.19
CA LYS A 212 -23.04 15.06 -29.16
C LYS A 212 -22.96 14.61 -27.70
N LYS A 213 -23.58 13.48 -27.41
CA LYS A 213 -23.30 12.74 -26.17
C LYS A 213 -21.80 12.47 -26.15
N THR A 214 -21.10 13.00 -25.17
CA THR A 214 -19.71 12.64 -24.93
C THR A 214 -19.69 11.77 -23.68
N THR A 215 -19.19 10.55 -23.84
CA THR A 215 -18.90 9.66 -22.73
C THR A 215 -17.40 9.72 -22.45
N MET A 216 -17.04 10.01 -21.21
CA MET A 216 -15.67 9.97 -20.73
C MET A 216 -15.62 8.98 -19.57
N THR A 217 -14.72 8.02 -19.66
CA THR A 217 -14.35 7.18 -18.52
C THR A 217 -13.13 7.81 -17.87
N VAL A 218 -13.23 8.08 -16.58
CA VAL A 218 -12.09 8.49 -15.75
C VAL A 218 -11.76 7.35 -14.80
N HIS A 219 -10.48 7.08 -14.63
CA HIS A 219 -10.00 6.17 -13.60
C HIS A 219 -9.62 7.00 -12.39
N LYS A 220 -10.05 6.56 -11.21
CA LYS A 220 -9.84 7.23 -9.95
C LYS A 220 -9.11 6.29 -9.01
N ASP A 221 -7.89 6.67 -8.67
CA ASP A 221 -7.09 6.03 -7.65
C ASP A 221 -7.13 6.86 -6.37
N THR A 222 -7.35 6.21 -5.24
CA THR A 222 -7.28 6.84 -3.92
C THR A 222 -6.10 6.27 -3.16
N TYR A 223 -5.29 7.16 -2.62
CA TYR A 223 -4.15 6.85 -1.79
C TYR A 223 -4.33 7.47 -0.42
N MET A 224 -3.98 6.74 0.64
CA MET A 224 -3.70 7.37 1.92
C MET A 224 -2.34 8.07 1.82
N PHE A 225 -2.31 9.37 2.10
CA PHE A 225 -1.07 10.14 2.14
C PHE A 225 -0.56 10.20 3.57
N VAL A 226 0.69 9.78 3.77
CA VAL A 226 1.33 9.79 5.08
C VAL A 226 2.36 10.94 5.12
N PRO A 227 2.05 12.07 5.80
CA PRO A 227 2.92 13.25 5.78
C PRO A 227 4.28 12.99 6.45
N PRO A 228 5.37 13.56 5.93
CA PRO A 228 6.70 13.36 6.48
C PRO A 228 6.88 13.74 7.95
N ALA A 229 6.14 14.72 8.52
CA ALA A 229 6.25 15.00 9.94
C ALA A 229 5.31 14.15 10.81
N PHE A 230 4.22 13.60 10.27
CA PHE A 230 3.49 12.51 10.94
C PHE A 230 4.40 11.30 11.14
N ILE A 231 5.20 10.99 10.10
CA ILE A 231 6.29 10.01 10.11
C ILE A 231 7.43 10.41 11.07
N LYS A 232 7.57 11.66 11.49
CA LYS A 232 8.57 12.11 12.50
C LYS A 232 8.00 12.27 13.92
N GLN A 233 6.70 12.48 14.08
CA GLN A 233 6.11 12.95 15.35
C GLN A 233 5.38 11.85 16.10
N TYR A 234 4.54 11.06 15.42
CA TYR A 234 3.92 9.85 16.01
C TYR A 234 4.77 8.60 15.84
N ALA A 235 5.96 8.88 15.35
CA ALA A 235 6.82 7.99 14.65
C ALA A 235 8.22 8.61 14.76
N GLY A 236 8.59 9.11 15.94
CA GLY A 236 9.94 9.63 16.19
C GLY A 236 11.05 8.74 15.61
N ASP A 237 10.76 7.44 15.51
CA ASP A 237 11.54 6.39 14.87
C ASP A 237 11.19 6.05 13.40
N LEU A 238 10.07 6.51 12.80
CA LEU A 238 9.72 6.24 11.39
C LEU A 238 10.27 7.23 10.35
N ASN A 239 10.98 8.29 10.73
CA ASN A 239 11.74 9.04 9.73
C ASN A 239 13.16 8.47 9.50
N SER A 240 13.60 7.58 10.39
CA SER A 240 14.39 6.40 10.07
C SER A 240 13.55 5.33 9.35
N GLY A 241 12.25 5.21 9.69
CA GLY A 241 11.18 4.27 9.26
C GLY A 241 11.25 3.54 7.96
N MET A 242 11.32 4.20 6.80
CA MET A 242 11.48 3.44 5.55
C MET A 242 12.77 2.61 5.53
N ASN A 243 13.72 2.91 6.41
CA ASN A 243 14.93 2.16 6.75
C ASN A 243 15.07 1.88 8.27
N ASP A 244 14.01 2.02 9.07
CA ASP A 244 14.07 1.72 10.51
C ASP A 244 14.06 0.20 10.64
N PRO A 245 15.04 -0.41 11.32
CA PRO A 245 15.11 -1.85 11.42
C PRO A 245 13.83 -2.49 11.94
N SER A 246 13.08 -1.84 12.84
CA SER A 246 11.87 -2.37 13.46
C SER A 246 10.64 -2.21 12.57
N TYR A 247 10.53 -1.10 11.83
CA TYR A 247 9.46 -0.94 10.83
C TYR A 247 9.72 -1.78 9.58
N LEU A 248 10.97 -1.89 9.14
CA LEU A 248 11.38 -2.85 8.11
C LEU A 248 11.20 -4.28 8.60
N GLU A 249 11.43 -4.59 9.87
CA GLU A 249 11.13 -5.90 10.45
C GLU A 249 9.62 -6.16 10.45
N LEU A 250 8.79 -5.17 10.78
CA LEU A 250 7.34 -5.28 10.66
C LEU A 250 6.89 -5.46 9.21
N ILE A 251 7.41 -4.65 8.26
CA ILE A 251 7.13 -4.81 6.83
C ILE A 251 7.60 -6.18 6.37
N THR A 252 8.83 -6.59 6.68
CA THR A 252 9.40 -7.90 6.31
C THR A 252 8.63 -9.04 6.96
N GLN A 253 8.11 -8.84 8.18
CA GLN A 253 7.24 -9.78 8.85
C GLN A 253 5.92 -9.88 8.11
N LEU A 254 5.26 -8.76 7.79
CA LEU A 254 4.00 -8.73 7.05
C LEU A 254 4.17 -9.28 5.61
N GLU A 255 5.22 -8.91 4.90
CA GLU A 255 5.64 -9.48 3.62
C GLU A 255 5.90 -10.97 3.76
N GLY A 256 6.61 -11.39 4.81
CA GLY A 256 6.84 -12.80 5.12
C GLY A 256 5.55 -13.56 5.38
N LEU A 257 4.54 -12.95 6.01
CA LEU A 257 3.20 -13.53 6.17
C LEU A 257 2.49 -13.65 4.80
N VAL A 258 2.59 -12.63 3.94
CA VAL A 258 1.99 -12.61 2.60
C VAL A 258 2.64 -13.64 1.68
N GLU A 259 3.97 -13.66 1.64
CA GLU A 259 4.79 -14.58 0.84
C GLU A 259 4.85 -15.99 1.45
N ARG A 260 4.35 -16.16 2.68
CA ARG A 260 4.45 -17.40 3.45
C ARG A 260 5.89 -17.87 3.62
N LYS A 261 6.81 -16.92 3.83
CA LYS A 261 8.22 -17.20 4.11
C LYS A 261 8.35 -18.01 5.39
N PRO A 262 8.97 -19.20 5.37
CA PRO A 262 9.19 -20.03 6.55
C PRO A 262 9.98 -19.29 7.64
N GLN A 263 9.50 -19.32 8.87
CA GLN A 263 10.14 -18.69 10.03
C GLN A 263 10.19 -19.65 11.21
N VAL A 264 11.28 -19.61 11.97
CA VAL A 264 11.45 -20.36 13.23
C VAL A 264 11.38 -19.38 14.39
N ASP A 265 10.47 -19.63 15.33
CA ASP A 265 10.36 -18.89 16.59
C ASP A 265 11.37 -19.41 17.62
N GLY A 266 11.58 -20.73 17.67
CA GLY A 266 12.65 -21.32 18.46
C GLY A 266 12.52 -22.82 18.68
N VAL A 267 13.44 -23.35 19.48
CA VAL A 267 13.45 -24.75 19.94
C VAL A 267 12.98 -24.81 21.39
N PHE A 268 12.11 -25.76 21.70
CA PHE A 268 11.46 -25.92 23.00
C PHE A 268 11.66 -27.34 23.52
N ASP A 269 11.89 -27.50 24.83
CA ASP A 269 11.69 -28.78 25.52
C ASP A 269 10.19 -29.01 25.69
N ILE A 270 9.69 -30.11 25.12
CA ILE A 270 8.29 -30.55 25.18
C ILE A 270 8.18 -31.94 25.82
N THR A 271 9.13 -32.29 26.68
CA THR A 271 9.05 -33.52 27.49
C THR A 271 7.74 -33.54 28.30
N ASN A 272 7.31 -32.35 28.78
CA ASN A 272 5.94 -32.09 29.19
C ASN A 272 5.23 -31.26 28.09
N PRO A 273 4.33 -31.84 27.28
CA PRO A 273 3.70 -31.13 26.18
C PRO A 273 2.73 -30.03 26.64
N ASP A 274 2.22 -30.09 27.87
CA ASP A 274 1.34 -29.08 28.44
C ASP A 274 2.10 -27.82 28.91
N GLU A 275 3.42 -27.92 29.07
CA GLU A 275 4.30 -26.83 29.52
C GLU A 275 5.59 -26.72 28.69
N PRO A 276 5.50 -26.35 27.38
CA PRO A 276 6.67 -26.17 26.54
C PRO A 276 7.61 -25.10 27.10
N THR A 277 8.89 -25.42 27.25
CA THR A 277 9.90 -24.48 27.75
C THR A 277 10.90 -24.14 26.66
N ARG A 278 11.04 -22.86 26.31
CA ARG A 278 11.99 -22.41 25.28
C ARG A 278 13.43 -22.69 25.72
N ILE A 279 14.23 -23.26 24.83
CA ILE A 279 15.66 -23.46 25.05
C ILE A 279 16.38 -22.14 24.76
N THR A 280 16.86 -21.48 25.81
CA THR A 280 17.56 -20.18 25.70
C THR A 280 19.06 -20.27 25.98
N ASP A 281 19.51 -21.34 26.64
CA ASP A 281 20.92 -21.56 26.99
C ASP A 281 21.71 -22.29 25.90
N GLY A 282 21.04 -22.65 24.80
CA GLY A 282 21.62 -23.35 23.66
C GLY A 282 21.95 -24.82 23.96
N LYS A 283 21.46 -25.41 25.05
CA LYS A 283 21.83 -26.78 25.43
C LYS A 283 20.70 -27.75 25.15
N LEU A 284 21.03 -28.85 24.48
CA LEU A 284 20.12 -29.97 24.27
C LEU A 284 20.76 -31.25 24.81
N THR A 285 19.96 -32.05 25.50
CA THR A 285 20.40 -33.35 26.01
C THR A 285 19.72 -34.50 25.27
N VAL A 286 20.48 -35.55 25.01
CA VAL A 286 20.04 -36.79 24.39
C VAL A 286 19.88 -37.87 25.46
N GLY A 287 18.87 -38.73 25.32
CA GLY A 287 18.54 -39.78 26.28
C GLY A 287 17.36 -39.45 27.19
N GLY A 288 16.87 -40.48 27.89
CA GLY A 288 15.63 -40.39 28.68
C GLY A 288 14.37 -40.23 27.83
N ALA A 289 13.31 -39.68 28.42
CA ALA A 289 12.05 -39.37 27.73
C ALA A 289 12.05 -38.00 27.02
N LYS A 290 13.23 -37.40 26.81
CA LYS A 290 13.35 -36.04 26.27
C LYS A 290 12.73 -35.92 24.88
N LYS A 291 11.95 -34.86 24.69
CA LYS A 291 11.30 -34.49 23.43
C LYS A 291 11.49 -33.00 23.20
N TYR A 292 11.69 -32.61 21.95
CA TYR A 292 11.86 -31.22 21.56
C TYR A 292 10.89 -30.85 20.45
N ALA A 293 10.55 -29.58 20.36
CA ALA A 293 9.77 -29.02 19.26
C ALA A 293 10.49 -27.82 18.68
N ILE A 294 10.43 -27.68 17.36
CA ILE A 294 10.73 -26.43 16.68
C ILE A 294 9.39 -25.76 16.42
N PHE A 295 9.13 -24.60 17.01
CA PHE A 295 7.94 -23.79 16.70
C PHE A 295 8.28 -22.70 15.70
N GLY A 296 7.30 -22.36 14.86
CA GLY A 296 7.49 -21.41 13.79
C GLY A 296 6.22 -21.20 12.95
N GLN A 297 6.40 -20.67 11.75
CA GLN A 297 5.34 -20.46 10.78
C GLN A 297 5.79 -20.89 9.39
N TYR A 298 4.85 -21.38 8.59
CA TYR A 298 5.07 -21.88 7.23
C TYR A 298 6.19 -22.93 7.11
N LEU A 299 6.35 -23.78 8.13
CA LEU A 299 7.34 -24.87 8.14
C LEU A 299 6.96 -26.04 7.20
N GLY A 300 5.91 -25.90 6.40
CA GLY A 300 5.44 -26.91 5.46
C GLY A 300 4.91 -28.18 6.13
N THR A 301 5.00 -29.29 5.41
CA THR A 301 4.61 -30.63 5.91
C THR A 301 5.75 -31.63 5.72
N LEU A 302 5.71 -32.77 6.41
CA LEU A 302 6.71 -33.83 6.19
C LEU A 302 6.47 -34.51 4.84
N VAL A 303 7.43 -34.37 3.92
CA VAL A 303 7.47 -35.11 2.65
C VAL A 303 8.69 -36.03 2.62
N THR A 304 8.45 -37.33 2.57
CA THR A 304 9.49 -38.37 2.55
C THR A 304 10.51 -38.12 1.44
N GLY A 305 11.80 -38.09 1.81
CA GLY A 305 12.91 -37.87 0.88
C GLY A 305 13.16 -36.41 0.48
N LYS A 306 12.36 -35.46 0.99
CA LYS A 306 12.56 -34.01 0.77
C LYS A 306 12.76 -33.27 2.08
N SER A 307 11.84 -33.46 3.03
CA SER A 307 11.88 -32.81 4.33
C SER A 307 12.84 -33.56 5.27
N ALA A 308 13.63 -32.82 6.06
CA ALA A 308 14.55 -33.40 7.03
C ALA A 308 14.91 -32.42 8.14
N ILE A 309 15.24 -32.94 9.33
CA ILE A 309 15.99 -32.21 10.35
C ILE A 309 17.38 -32.84 10.44
N ASN A 310 18.42 -32.02 10.41
CA ASN A 310 19.81 -32.46 10.56
C ASN A 310 20.64 -31.39 11.29
N ILE A 311 21.89 -31.70 11.60
CA ILE A 311 22.89 -30.69 11.96
C ILE A 311 23.83 -30.38 10.79
N ASN A 312 24.44 -29.20 10.80
CA ASN A 312 25.46 -28.83 9.82
C ASN A 312 26.80 -28.48 10.50
N PRO A 313 27.91 -29.21 10.22
CA PRO A 313 28.01 -30.34 9.31
C PRO A 313 27.29 -31.59 9.82
N PRO A 314 26.80 -32.47 8.92
CA PRO A 314 26.11 -33.71 9.32
C PRO A 314 27.01 -34.61 10.18
N ASN A 315 26.45 -35.17 11.25
CA ASN A 315 27.13 -36.16 12.09
C ASN A 315 26.36 -37.49 12.04
N PRO A 316 26.94 -38.59 11.52
CA PRO A 316 26.25 -39.87 11.38
C PRO A 316 25.92 -40.53 12.73
N ALA A 317 26.57 -40.10 13.83
CA ALA A 317 26.26 -40.60 15.17
C ALA A 317 25.03 -39.94 15.80
N LEU A 318 24.53 -38.83 15.24
CA LEU A 318 23.34 -38.11 15.70
C LEU A 318 22.20 -38.26 14.68
N THR A 319 21.07 -38.81 15.11
CA THR A 319 19.87 -38.94 14.28
C THR A 319 18.68 -38.24 14.91
N PHE A 320 17.79 -37.73 14.05
CA PHE A 320 16.55 -37.07 14.42
C PHE A 320 15.36 -37.95 14.02
N ALA A 321 14.47 -38.21 14.96
CA ALA A 321 13.20 -38.88 14.73
C ALA A 321 12.07 -37.86 14.89
N THR A 322 11.34 -37.56 13.81
CA THR A 322 10.20 -36.63 13.85
C THR A 322 8.90 -37.38 14.14
N SER A 323 8.02 -36.76 14.93
CA SER A 323 6.72 -37.34 15.29
C SER A 323 5.53 -36.47 14.86
N ILE A 324 5.74 -35.16 14.77
CA ILE A 324 4.79 -34.20 14.21
C ILE A 324 5.56 -33.26 13.28
N TRP A 325 5.00 -32.93 12.13
CA TRP A 325 5.49 -31.87 11.26
C TRP A 325 4.30 -31.22 10.57
N ASN A 326 4.06 -29.95 10.90
CA ASN A 326 3.04 -29.13 10.28
C ASN A 326 3.57 -27.70 10.12
N SER A 327 2.73 -26.82 9.58
CA SER A 327 3.12 -25.45 9.25
C SER A 327 3.53 -24.61 10.46
N SER A 328 3.15 -25.02 11.67
CA SER A 328 3.43 -24.30 12.93
C SER A 328 4.48 -24.98 13.82
N GLY A 329 4.81 -26.24 13.58
CA GLY A 329 5.71 -26.96 14.47
C GLY A 329 6.23 -28.30 13.97
N ILE A 330 7.42 -28.66 14.46
CA ILE A 330 8.07 -29.94 14.20
C ILE A 330 8.52 -30.56 15.52
N ASP A 331 7.90 -31.66 15.91
CA ASP A 331 8.27 -32.41 17.12
C ASP A 331 9.31 -33.46 16.76
N PHE A 332 10.40 -33.49 17.52
CA PHE A 332 11.51 -34.40 17.27
C PHE A 332 12.13 -34.96 18.56
N GLN A 333 12.75 -36.12 18.40
CA GLN A 333 13.63 -36.74 19.38
C GLN A 333 14.99 -36.97 18.74
N MET A 334 16.04 -36.94 19.55
CA MET A 334 17.40 -37.19 19.10
C MET A 334 17.90 -38.52 19.65
N THR A 335 18.69 -39.23 18.84
CA THR A 335 19.49 -40.36 19.28
C THR A 335 20.94 -40.07 18.96
N TYR A 336 21.84 -40.27 19.93
CA TYR A 336 23.26 -39.99 19.80
C TYR A 336 24.09 -41.15 20.31
N THR A 337 24.98 -41.69 19.47
CA THR A 337 25.82 -42.85 19.78
C THR A 337 27.28 -42.50 20.08
N GLY A 338 27.64 -41.22 20.00
CA GLY A 338 28.97 -40.75 20.37
C GLY A 338 29.11 -40.44 21.86
N THR A 339 30.34 -40.13 22.28
CA THR A 339 30.68 -39.82 23.68
C THR A 339 30.98 -38.35 23.94
N ASP A 340 31.34 -37.59 22.90
CA ASP A 340 31.76 -36.20 23.02
C ASP A 340 30.60 -35.25 22.71
N PRO A 341 30.45 -34.11 23.40
CA PRO A 341 29.45 -33.11 23.04
C PRO A 341 29.64 -32.56 21.62
N ILE A 342 28.54 -32.27 20.94
CA ILE A 342 28.52 -31.66 19.60
C ILE A 342 27.96 -30.25 19.69
N SER A 343 28.67 -29.26 19.16
CA SER A 343 28.13 -27.91 18.96
C SER A 343 27.87 -27.68 17.47
N ALA A 344 26.60 -27.58 17.07
CA ALA A 344 26.24 -27.39 15.66
C ALA A 344 24.87 -26.72 15.47
N PRO A 345 24.66 -25.98 14.36
CA PRO A 345 23.34 -25.53 13.94
C PRO A 345 22.42 -26.69 13.58
N ILE A 346 21.20 -26.67 14.10
CA ILE A 346 20.10 -27.53 13.65
C ILE A 346 19.47 -26.88 12.41
N MET A 347 19.46 -27.62 11.31
CA MET A 347 18.93 -27.22 10.02
C MET A 347 17.66 -28.01 9.70
N ILE A 348 16.67 -27.31 9.15
CA ILE A 348 15.40 -27.87 8.68
C ILE A 348 15.36 -27.72 7.16
N THR A 349 15.23 -28.83 6.46
CA THR A 349 14.89 -28.85 5.02
C THR A 349 13.38 -29.01 4.88
N LEU A 350 12.74 -28.14 4.11
CA LEU A 350 11.29 -28.11 3.94
C LEU A 350 10.79 -29.09 2.86
N ASP A 351 9.47 -29.10 2.62
CA ASP A 351 8.80 -30.00 1.68
C ASP A 351 9.15 -29.78 0.20
N ASP A 352 9.70 -28.63 -0.16
CA ASP A 352 10.28 -28.39 -1.48
C ASP A 352 11.60 -29.15 -1.70
N GLY A 353 12.25 -29.63 -0.63
CA GLY A 353 13.54 -30.33 -0.64
C GLY A 353 14.74 -29.42 -0.92
N VAL A 354 14.54 -28.10 -0.99
CA VAL A 354 15.57 -27.12 -1.38
C VAL A 354 15.72 -26.04 -0.31
N THR A 355 14.63 -25.53 0.22
CA THR A 355 14.65 -24.48 1.25
C THR A 355 15.17 -25.06 2.56
N GLN A 356 16.25 -24.44 3.06
CA GLN A 356 16.86 -24.78 4.34
C GLN A 356 16.83 -23.58 5.27
N ILE A 357 16.36 -23.80 6.50
CA ILE A 357 16.29 -22.79 7.56
C ILE A 357 16.98 -23.31 8.81
N SER A 358 17.70 -22.43 9.50
CA SER A 358 18.37 -22.75 10.77
C SER A 358 17.41 -22.53 11.94
N ALA A 359 17.35 -23.48 12.86
CA ALA A 359 16.64 -23.34 14.14
C ALA A 359 17.54 -22.77 15.26
N GLY A 360 18.82 -22.50 14.97
CA GLY A 360 19.82 -22.06 15.93
C GLY A 360 20.96 -23.08 16.12
N THR A 361 22.00 -22.64 16.82
CA THR A 361 23.17 -23.47 17.18
C THR A 361 23.02 -24.00 18.60
N PHE A 362 23.23 -25.31 18.77
CA PHE A 362 23.04 -25.99 20.03
C PHE A 362 24.22 -26.87 20.41
N ASP A 363 24.52 -26.92 21.70
CA ASP A 363 25.42 -27.86 22.35
C ASP A 363 24.63 -29.11 22.75
N ILE A 364 24.86 -30.21 22.04
CA ILE A 364 24.17 -31.49 22.17
C ILE A 364 25.06 -32.47 22.94
N SER A 365 24.54 -33.01 24.04
CA SER A 365 25.28 -33.96 24.91
C SER A 365 24.40 -35.11 25.39
N VAL A 366 25.00 -36.24 25.80
CA VAL A 366 24.25 -37.35 26.39
C VAL A 366 23.99 -37.08 27.86
N THR A 367 22.77 -37.34 28.33
CA THR A 367 22.45 -37.31 29.76
C THR A 367 23.18 -38.46 30.45
N THR A 368 24.02 -38.15 31.43
CA THR A 368 24.75 -39.17 32.23
C THR A 368 23.89 -39.76 33.34
#